data_AF-A0A967I6N3-F1
#
_entry.id   AF-A0A967I6N3-F1
#
_cell.length_a   1.000
_cell.length_b   1.000
_cell.length_c   1.000
_cell.angle_alpha   90.00
_cell.angle_beta   90.00
_cell.angle_gamma   90.00
#
_symmetry.space_group_name_H-M   'P 1'
#
loop_
_entity.id
_entity.type
_entity.pdbx_description
1 polymer ?
#
loop_
_entity_poly.entity_id
_entity_poly.type
_entity_poly.pdbx_seq_one_letter_code
_entity_poly.pdbx_strand_id
1 'polypeptide(L)'
;DAVIPSIEKLPDMAEQAIVYFKNSTEENRDKLKSIIGDIHQAEKEADHLELELKKQAFAVLKDPVDIFHFVRLVEIIANIADDAQNASDRMRTMIAR
;
A
#
# COMPACT_ATOMS: atom_id res chain seq x y z
N ASP A 1 -5.98 2.88 11.06
CA ASP A 1 -6.38 3.45 9.76
C ASP A 1 -5.29 3.48 8.69
N ALA A 2 -3.99 3.56 9.01
CA ALA A 2 -2.93 3.78 7.99
C ALA A 2 -2.88 2.83 6.78
N VAL A 3 -3.33 1.58 6.93
CA VAL A 3 -3.30 0.57 5.86
C VAL A 3 -4.55 0.59 4.96
N ILE A 4 -5.68 1.10 5.49
CA ILE A 4 -6.98 1.07 4.81
C ILE A 4 -6.98 1.90 3.52
N PRO A 5 -6.37 3.11 3.45
CA PRO A 5 -6.34 3.88 2.22
C PRO A 5 -5.71 3.15 1.03
N SER A 6 -4.69 2.31 1.25
CA SER A 6 -4.04 1.55 0.16
C SER A 6 -5.01 0.57 -0.52
N ILE A 7 -5.88 -0.09 0.26
CA ILE A 7 -6.85 -1.05 -0.27
C ILE A 7 -8.09 -0.36 -0.87
N GLU A 8 -8.53 0.77 -0.30
CA GLU A 8 -9.70 1.50 -0.79
C GLU A 8 -9.50 2.08 -2.20
N LYS A 9 -8.25 2.29 -2.61
CA LYS A 9 -7.90 2.79 -3.94
C LYS A 9 -7.78 1.70 -5.01
N LEU A 10 -7.75 0.42 -4.64
CA LEU A 10 -7.64 -0.67 -5.61
C LEU A 10 -8.85 -0.78 -6.57
N PRO A 11 -10.11 -0.62 -6.12
CA PRO A 11 -11.26 -0.57 -7.03
C PRO A 11 -11.18 0.58 -8.03
N ASP A 12 -10.82 1.79 -7.57
CA ASP A 12 -10.63 2.98 -8.43
C ASP A 12 -9.56 2.71 -9.50
N MET A 13 -8.44 2.10 -9.10
CA MET A 13 -7.37 1.71 -10.02
C MET A 13 -7.87 0.71 -11.06
N ALA A 14 -8.61 -0.33 -10.64
CA ALA A 14 -9.14 -1.35 -11.53
C ALA A 14 -10.14 -0.77 -12.54
N GLU A 15 -11.04 0.11 -12.09
CA GLU A 15 -11.99 0.80 -12.96
C GLU A 15 -11.29 1.68 -13.98
N GLN A 16 -10.35 2.52 -13.54
CA GLN A 16 -9.60 3.40 -14.43
C GLN A 16 -8.70 2.62 -15.41
N ALA A 17 -8.18 1.46 -15.00
CA ALA A 17 -7.46 0.55 -15.88
C ALA A 17 -8.35 0.02 -17.01
N ILE A 18 -9.59 -0.38 -16.72
CA ILE A 18 -10.56 -0.80 -17.74
C ILE A 18 -10.82 0.34 -18.74
N VAL A 19 -10.97 1.58 -18.26
CA VAL A 19 -11.14 2.76 -19.12
C VAL A 19 -9.93 2.96 -20.04
N TYR A 20 -8.72 2.91 -19.49
CA TYR A 20 -7.48 3.07 -20.25
C TYR A 20 -7.29 1.95 -21.31
N PHE A 21 -7.54 0.69 -20.96
CA PHE A 21 -7.38 -0.41 -21.92
C PHE A 21 -8.44 -0.42 -23.02
N LYS A 22 -9.63 0.14 -22.77
CA LYS A 22 -10.65 0.37 -23.82
C LYS A 22 -10.31 1.57 -24.71
N ASN A 23 -9.69 2.61 -24.13
CA ASN A 23 -9.36 3.85 -24.83
C ASN A 23 -8.02 4.42 -24.31
N SER A 24 -6.93 4.03 -24.97
CA SER A 24 -5.55 4.26 -24.50
C SER A 24 -5.04 5.67 -24.78
N THR A 25 -5.70 6.68 -24.22
CA THR A 25 -5.27 8.08 -24.25
C THR A 25 -4.23 8.36 -23.17
N GLU A 26 -3.37 9.37 -23.39
CA GLU A 26 -2.45 9.85 -22.34
C GLU A 26 -3.21 10.33 -21.11
N GLU A 27 -4.34 11.02 -21.30
CA GLU A 27 -5.15 11.51 -20.18
C GLU A 27 -5.61 10.36 -19.26
N ASN A 28 -6.09 9.25 -19.84
CA ASN A 28 -6.52 8.10 -19.06
C ASN A 28 -5.35 7.40 -18.37
N ARG A 29 -4.18 7.38 -19.03
CA ARG A 29 -2.95 6.85 -18.47
C ARG A 29 -2.47 7.67 -17.28
N ASP A 30 -2.53 8.99 -17.38
CA ASP A 30 -2.10 9.90 -16.32
C ASP A 30 -3.05 9.83 -15.11
N LYS A 31 -4.36 9.70 -15.33
CA LYS A 31 -5.33 9.41 -14.26
C LYS A 31 -4.98 8.10 -13.53
N LEU A 32 -4.71 7.03 -14.27
CA LEU A 32 -4.34 5.74 -13.68
C LEU A 32 -3.03 5.83 -12.88
N LYS A 33 -2.03 6.54 -13.41
CA LYS A 33 -0.78 6.80 -12.67
C LYS A 33 -0.99 7.60 -11.40
N SER A 34 -1.92 8.56 -11.41
CA SER A 34 -2.26 9.32 -10.20
C SER A 34 -2.79 8.40 -9.11
N ILE A 35 -3.70 7.49 -9.45
CA ILE A 35 -4.25 6.52 -8.48
C ILE A 35 -3.15 5.59 -7.94
N ILE A 36 -2.26 5.12 -8.81
CA ILE A 36 -1.08 4.33 -8.38
C ILE A 36 -0.20 5.14 -7.42
N GLY A 37 -0.01 6.44 -7.70
CA GLY A 37 0.71 7.35 -6.81
C GLY A 37 0.05 7.50 -5.44
N ASP A 38 -1.28 7.55 -5.38
CA ASP A 38 -2.03 7.61 -4.12
C ASP A 38 -1.83 6.31 -3.30
N ILE A 39 -1.84 5.14 -3.94
CA ILE A 39 -1.57 3.85 -3.27
C ILE A 39 -0.15 3.83 -2.70
N HIS A 40 0.84 4.29 -3.48
CA HIS A 40 2.24 4.39 -3.03
C HIS A 40 2.41 5.37 -1.88
N GLN A 41 1.63 6.44 -1.82
CA GLN A 41 1.68 7.39 -0.70
C GLN A 41 1.09 6.78 0.57
N ALA A 42 -0.04 6.08 0.46
CA ALA A 42 -0.66 5.39 1.58
C ALA A 42 0.22 4.26 2.14
N GLU A 43 0.88 3.48 1.28
CA GLU A 43 1.83 2.44 1.73
C GLU A 43 3.00 3.04 2.51
N LYS A 44 3.62 4.14 2.05
CA LYS A 44 4.68 4.82 2.81
C LYS A 44 4.25 5.29 4.20
N GLU A 45 2.99 5.72 4.33
CA GLU A 45 2.43 6.12 5.62
C GLU A 45 2.23 4.92 6.54
N ALA A 46 1.80 3.77 6.00
CA ALA A 46 1.71 2.51 6.72
C ALA A 46 3.09 2.01 7.18
N ASP A 47 4.10 2.05 6.30
CA ASP A 47 5.49 1.68 6.59
C ASP A 47 6.10 2.55 7.70
N HIS A 48 5.84 3.86 7.65
CA HIS A 48 6.29 4.76 8.70
C HIS A 48 5.70 4.39 10.06
N LEU A 49 4.39 4.08 10.09
CA LEU A 49 3.72 3.67 11.31
C LEU A 49 4.21 2.30 11.80
N GLU A 50 4.45 1.33 10.90
CA GLU A 50 5.05 0.04 11.26
C GLU A 50 6.39 0.23 11.97
N LEU A 51 7.27 1.06 11.40
CA LEU A 51 8.58 1.31 11.97
C LEU A 51 8.48 1.93 13.38
N GLU A 52 7.60 2.91 13.55
CA GLU A 52 7.41 3.56 14.85
C GLU A 52 6.80 2.60 15.89
N LEU A 53 5.83 1.77 15.51
CA LEU A 53 5.25 0.77 16.40
C LEU A 53 6.28 -0.30 16.80
N LYS A 54 7.12 -0.78 15.86
CA LYS A 54 8.21 -1.70 16.17
C LYS A 54 9.18 -1.10 17.19
N LYS A 55 9.61 0.16 17.00
CA LYS A 55 10.49 0.86 17.96
C LYS A 55 9.84 1.00 19.34
N GLN A 56 8.56 1.38 19.38
CA GLN A 56 7.82 1.51 20.64
C GLN A 56 7.68 0.18 21.37
N ALA A 57 7.48 -0.93 20.64
CA ALA A 57 7.44 -2.27 21.22
C ALA A 57 8.72 -2.59 22.00
N PHE A 58 9.90 -2.36 21.39
CA PHE A 58 11.19 -2.58 22.04
C PHE A 58 11.46 -1.62 23.21
N ALA A 59 10.90 -0.40 23.18
CA ALA A 59 11.08 0.55 24.27
C ALA A 59 10.22 0.20 25.50
N VAL A 60 8.96 -0.19 25.27
CA VAL A 60 7.93 -0.32 26.33
C VAL A 60 7.81 -1.75 26.85
N LEU A 61 7.79 -2.74 25.97
CA LEU A 61 7.63 -4.14 26.36
C LEU A 61 8.93 -4.71 26.93
N LYS A 62 8.81 -5.65 27.87
CA LYS A 62 9.95 -6.27 28.57
C LYS A 62 10.03 -7.76 28.36
N ASP A 63 8.89 -8.42 28.24
CA ASP A 63 8.85 -9.84 27.94
C ASP A 63 9.17 -10.08 26.45
N PRO A 64 10.14 -10.95 26.12
CA PRO A 64 10.50 -11.24 24.73
C PRO A 64 9.38 -11.88 23.92
N VAL A 65 8.48 -12.64 24.55
CA VAL A 65 7.35 -13.26 23.85
C VAL A 65 6.33 -12.21 23.46
N ASP A 66 6.03 -11.25 24.36
CA ASP A 66 5.19 -10.09 24.04
C ASP A 66 5.78 -9.24 22.91
N ILE A 67 7.09 -8.94 22.94
CA ILE A 67 7.78 -8.19 21.88
C ILE A 67 7.62 -8.91 20.54
N PHE A 68 7.90 -10.21 20.51
CA PHE A 68 7.82 -11.01 19.29
C PHE A 68 6.41 -10.99 18.70
N HIS A 69 5.38 -11.26 19.51
CA HIS A 69 4.01 -11.30 19.01
C HIS A 69 3.49 -9.93 18.58
N PHE A 70 3.87 -8.85 19.29
CA PHE A 70 3.48 -7.50 18.89
C PHE A 70 4.13 -7.10 17.56
N VAL A 71 5.44 -7.30 17.41
CA VAL A 71 6.16 -7.02 16.16
C VAL A 71 5.54 -7.83 15.02
N ARG A 72 5.23 -9.11 15.25
CA ARG A 72 4.60 -9.97 14.25
C ARG A 72 3.20 -9.50 13.85
N LEU A 73 2.41 -9.02 14.81
CA LEU A 73 1.09 -8.46 14.53
C LEU A 73 1.19 -7.21 13.65
N VAL A 74 2.10 -6.30 13.97
CA VAL A 74 2.32 -5.07 13.19
C VAL A 74 2.72 -5.42 11.75
N GLU A 75 3.63 -6.38 11.55
CA GLU A 75 4.02 -6.87 10.22
C GLU A 75 2.84 -7.42 9.41
N ILE A 76 2.00 -8.24 10.04
CA ILE A 76 0.82 -8.82 9.35
C ILE A 76 -0.13 -7.71 8.86
N ILE A 77 -0.29 -6.66 9.66
CA ILE A 77 -1.13 -5.51 9.30
C ILE A 77 -0.47 -4.70 8.17
N ALA A 78 0.82 -4.40 8.26
CA ALA A 78 1.56 -3.64 7.26
C ALA A 78 1.59 -4.34 5.89
N ASN A 79 1.73 -5.67 5.87
CA ASN A 79 1.74 -6.47 4.64
C ASN A 79 0.48 -6.28 3.77
N ILE A 80 -0.65 -5.86 4.34
CA ILE A 80 -1.85 -5.55 3.55
C ILE A 80 -1.61 -4.34 2.63
N ALA A 81 -0.88 -3.33 3.10
CA ALA A 81 -0.53 -2.16 2.30
C ALA A 81 0.52 -2.52 1.23
N ASP A 82 1.50 -3.36 1.58
CA ASP A 82 2.48 -3.92 0.64
C ASP A 82 1.79 -4.72 -0.48
N ASP A 83 0.83 -5.60 -0.16
CA ASP A 83 0.05 -6.34 -1.16
C ASP A 83 -0.70 -5.40 -2.13
N ALA A 84 -1.28 -4.31 -1.62
CA ALA A 84 -1.94 -3.30 -2.44
C ALA A 84 -0.95 -2.54 -3.34
N GLN A 85 0.21 -2.16 -2.81
CA GLN A 85 1.29 -1.53 -3.59
C GLN A 85 1.79 -2.48 -4.68
N ASN A 86 2.05 -3.74 -4.35
CA ASN A 86 2.47 -4.77 -5.30
C ASN A 86 1.46 -4.94 -6.44
N ALA A 87 0.16 -4.96 -6.13
CA ALA A 87 -0.90 -4.97 -7.15
C ALA A 87 -0.84 -3.71 -8.04
N SER A 88 -0.60 -2.54 -7.45
CA SER A 88 -0.47 -1.28 -8.19
C SER A 88 0.76 -1.24 -9.10
N ASP A 89 1.88 -1.85 -8.69
CA ASP A 89 3.11 -1.92 -9.50
C ASP A 89 2.98 -2.85 -10.69
N ARG A 90 2.22 -3.95 -10.55
CA ARG A 90 1.83 -4.77 -11.70
C ARG A 90 1.05 -3.93 -12.71
N MET A 91 0.06 -3.15 -12.25
CA MET A 91 -0.71 -2.26 -13.12
C MET A 91 0.17 -1.20 -13.79
N ARG A 92 1.08 -0.59 -13.03
CA ARG A 92 2.06 0.38 -13.54
C ARG A 92 2.90 -0.20 -14.67
N THR A 93 3.31 -1.45 -14.54
CA THR A 93 4.07 -2.18 -15.56
C THR A 93 3.24 -2.40 -16.82
N MET A 94 1.95 -2.74 -16.69
CA MET A 94 1.06 -2.93 -17.84
C MET A 94 0.83 -1.66 -18.66
N ILE A 95 0.99 -0.48 -18.06
CA ILE A 95 0.84 0.82 -18.73
C ILE A 95 2.18 1.51 -19.03
N ALA A 96 3.30 0.82 -18.81
CA ALA A 96 4.62 1.29 -19.19
C ALA A 96 4.74 1.35 -20.72
N ARG A 97 5.56 2.29 -21.21
CA ARG A 97 5.91 2.44 -22.62
C ARG A 97 7.42 2.50 -22.73
#